data_AF-A0A7K5P4D0-F1
#
_entry.id   AF-A0A7K5P4D0-F1
#
_cell.length_a   1.000
_cell.length_b   1.000
_cell.length_c   1.000
_cell.angle_alpha   90.00
_cell.angle_beta   90.00
_cell.angle_gamma   90.00
#
_symmetry.space_group_name_H-M   'P 1'
#
loop_
_entity.id
_entity.type
_entity.pdbx_description
1 polymer ?
#
loop_
_entity_poly.entity_id
_entity_poly.type
_entity_poly.pdbx_seq_one_letter_code
_entity_poly.pdbx_strand_id
1 'polypeptide(L)'
;EGGRYQPSTCEARSRTAVIIPHRNRETHLGHLLYYLHPFLQRQQLQYGIYVVHQVRPVGAGGFTGLRGGHRCQPARPSPLLQAGNSTFNRAKLLNVGVKEALKDEEWDCLFLHDVDLIPENDHNLYTCDPWNPKHVSIAMNKFGYSLPYPQYFGGVSALTPDQYMKINGFPNEYWGWGGEDDDIATR
;
A
#
# COMPACT_ATOMS: atom_id res chain seq x y z
N GLU A 1 -0.23 -3.90 17.67
CA GLU A 1 0.15 -5.12 16.92
C GLU A 1 -0.53 -5.12 15.56
N GLY A 2 -0.01 -5.87 14.58
CA GLY A 2 -0.69 -6.09 13.30
C GLY A 2 -0.62 -4.94 12.28
N GLY A 3 0.41 -4.09 12.33
CA GLY A 3 0.60 -3.03 11.33
C GLY A 3 -0.17 -1.73 11.60
N ARG A 4 -0.76 -1.57 12.79
CA ARG A 4 -1.52 -0.38 13.21
C ARG A 4 -0.86 0.37 14.37
N TYR A 5 -1.08 1.67 14.42
CA TYR A 5 -0.63 2.55 15.49
C TYR A 5 -1.58 3.74 15.67
N GLN A 6 -1.75 4.16 16.91
CA GLN A 6 -2.42 5.40 17.29
C GLN A 6 -1.60 6.05 18.42
N PRO A 7 -1.33 7.36 18.39
CA PRO A 7 -0.64 8.04 19.48
C PRO A 7 -1.42 7.90 20.80
N SER A 8 -0.73 7.61 21.90
CA SER A 8 -1.35 7.40 23.22
C SER A 8 -1.52 8.68 24.04
N THR A 9 -0.81 9.76 23.67
CA THR A 9 -0.74 11.01 24.45
C THR A 9 -1.43 12.19 23.78
N CYS A 10 -1.91 12.03 22.55
CA CYS A 10 -2.59 13.08 21.81
C CYS A 10 -3.54 12.49 20.76
N GLU A 11 -4.47 13.31 20.27
CA GLU A 11 -5.27 12.97 19.09
C GLU A 11 -4.42 13.16 17.83
N ALA A 12 -4.42 12.16 16.95
CA ALA A 12 -3.71 12.23 15.68
C ALA A 12 -4.37 13.27 14.76
N ARG A 13 -3.54 14.08 14.09
CA ARG A 13 -4.03 15.09 13.12
C ARG A 13 -4.61 14.49 11.84
N SER A 14 -4.27 13.23 11.55
CA SER A 14 -4.72 12.53 10.35
C SER A 14 -4.63 11.02 10.57
N ARG A 15 -5.63 10.32 10.02
CA ARG A 15 -5.72 8.87 9.90
C ARG A 15 -5.28 8.45 8.50
N THR A 16 -4.18 7.71 8.40
CA THR A 16 -3.57 7.31 7.12
C THR A 16 -3.57 5.79 6.94
N ALA A 17 -4.20 5.29 5.88
CA ALA A 17 -4.01 3.92 5.41
C ALA A 17 -2.81 3.86 4.45
N VAL A 18 -1.87 2.96 4.68
CA VAL A 18 -0.76 2.69 3.75
C VAL A 18 -0.99 1.35 3.07
N ILE A 19 -1.20 1.36 1.76
CA ILE A 19 -1.51 0.19 0.94
C ILE A 19 -0.26 -0.20 0.15
N ILE A 20 0.22 -1.41 0.37
CA ILE A 20 1.46 -1.93 -0.21
C ILE A 20 1.13 -3.15 -1.07
N PRO A 21 1.19 -3.03 -2.42
CA PRO A 21 1.04 -4.15 -3.32
C PRO A 21 2.31 -5.01 -3.27
N HIS A 22 2.17 -6.32 -3.05
CA HIS A 22 3.30 -7.19 -2.75
C HIS A 22 3.20 -8.56 -3.44
N ARG A 23 4.33 -9.07 -3.95
CA ARG A 23 4.53 -10.46 -4.40
C ARG A 23 6.02 -10.81 -4.44
N ASN A 24 6.43 -11.85 -3.72
CA ASN A 24 7.80 -12.40 -3.72
C ASN A 24 8.90 -11.34 -3.45
N ARG A 25 8.65 -10.43 -2.49
CA ARG A 25 9.54 -9.30 -2.15
C ARG A 25 9.73 -9.19 -0.63
N GLU A 26 9.79 -10.32 0.06
CA GLU A 26 9.75 -10.42 1.52
C GLU A 26 10.89 -9.63 2.18
N THR A 27 12.10 -9.65 1.60
CA THR A 27 13.24 -8.85 2.09
C THR A 27 12.98 -7.35 1.98
N HIS A 28 12.39 -6.88 0.88
CA HIS A 28 12.07 -5.46 0.68
C HIS A 28 10.96 -5.04 1.65
N LEU A 29 9.94 -5.88 1.82
CA LEU A 29 8.87 -5.65 2.79
C LEU A 29 9.43 -5.56 4.22
N GLY A 30 10.35 -6.44 4.59
CA GLY A 30 11.03 -6.41 5.88
C GLY A 30 11.76 -5.08 6.11
N HIS A 31 12.54 -4.63 5.14
CA HIS A 31 13.22 -3.33 5.21
C HIS A 31 12.24 -2.16 5.27
N LEU A 32 11.21 -2.16 4.41
CA LEU A 32 10.21 -1.10 4.38
C LEU A 32 9.53 -0.97 5.75
N LEU A 33 9.04 -2.07 6.32
CA LEU A 33 8.36 -2.04 7.62
C LEU A 33 9.28 -1.60 8.75
N TYR A 34 10.56 -2.00 8.71
CA TYR A 34 11.56 -1.57 9.69
C TYR A 34 11.74 -0.05 9.73
N TYR A 35 11.79 0.61 8.57
CA TYR A 35 11.98 2.07 8.49
C TYR A 35 10.66 2.85 8.58
N LEU A 36 9.59 2.34 7.98
CA LEU A 36 8.33 3.05 7.85
C LEU A 36 7.59 3.17 9.18
N HIS A 37 7.62 2.15 10.04
CA HIS A 37 6.92 2.21 11.33
C HIS A 37 7.43 3.36 12.23
N PRO A 38 8.73 3.47 12.54
CA PRO A 38 9.24 4.61 13.31
C PRO A 38 9.02 5.95 12.60
N PHE A 39 9.12 5.97 11.27
CA PHE A 39 8.89 7.17 10.46
C PHE A 39 7.47 7.73 10.65
N LEU A 40 6.44 6.88 10.51
CA LEU A 40 5.04 7.29 10.68
C LEU A 40 4.71 7.66 12.14
N GLN A 41 5.32 6.96 13.11
CA GLN A 41 5.14 7.25 14.53
C GLN A 41 5.69 8.63 14.92
N ARG A 42 6.84 9.04 14.37
CA ARG A 42 7.41 10.39 14.59
C ARG A 42 6.50 11.49 14.06
N GLN A 43 5.72 11.21 13.03
CA GLN A 43 4.72 12.14 12.48
C GLN A 43 3.41 12.18 13.29
N GLN A 44 3.31 11.41 14.39
CA GLN A 44 2.14 11.35 15.28
C GLN A 44 0.83 11.04 14.54
N LEU A 45 0.90 10.19 13.51
CA LEU A 45 -0.24 9.75 12.73
C LEU A 45 -0.95 8.59 13.43
N GLN A 46 -2.27 8.50 13.23
CA GLN A 46 -2.98 7.23 13.37
C GLN A 46 -2.89 6.53 12.02
N TYR A 47 -2.39 5.30 11.99
CA TYR A 47 -2.20 4.62 10.71
C TYR A 47 -2.46 3.12 10.76
N GLY A 48 -2.79 2.57 9.60
CA GLY A 48 -2.85 1.14 9.35
C GLY A 48 -2.09 0.78 8.07
N ILE A 49 -1.28 -0.28 8.12
CA ILE A 49 -0.53 -0.80 6.97
C ILE A 49 -1.22 -2.05 6.43
N TYR A 50 -1.58 -2.01 5.15
CA TYR A 50 -2.28 -3.05 4.42
C TYR A 50 -1.37 -3.64 3.34
N VAL A 51 -0.78 -4.80 3.61
CA VAL A 51 0.02 -5.54 2.63
C VAL A 51 -0.90 -6.43 1.79
N VAL A 52 -1.00 -6.15 0.50
CA VAL A 52 -1.88 -6.86 -0.44
C VAL A 52 -1.05 -7.82 -1.28
N HIS A 53 -1.17 -9.10 -1.00
CA HIS A 53 -0.40 -10.16 -1.62
C HIS A 53 -1.08 -10.68 -2.89
N GLN A 54 -0.37 -10.68 -4.02
CA GLN A 54 -0.81 -11.45 -5.18
C GLN A 54 -0.28 -12.88 -5.10
N VAL A 55 -1.19 -13.85 -4.97
CA VAL A 55 -0.88 -15.27 -4.90
C VAL A 55 -1.14 -15.94 -6.24
N ARG A 56 -0.21 -16.81 -6.67
CA ARG A 56 -0.49 -17.75 -7.74
C ARG A 56 -1.39 -18.85 -7.17
N PRO A 57 -2.50 -19.21 -7.82
CA PRO A 57 -3.23 -20.41 -7.46
C PRO A 57 -2.26 -21.59 -7.57
N VAL A 58 -1.97 -22.24 -6.45
CA VAL A 58 -1.35 -23.57 -6.51
C VAL A 58 -2.35 -24.45 -7.23
N GLY A 59 -1.91 -25.18 -8.27
CA GLY A 59 -2.79 -26.01 -9.09
C GLY A 59 -3.68 -26.90 -8.23
N ALA A 60 -4.88 -27.21 -8.73
CA ALA A 60 -5.83 -28.14 -8.13
C ALA A 60 -5.26 -29.57 -8.07
N GLY A 61 -4.21 -29.77 -7.26
CA GLY A 61 -3.53 -31.03 -7.02
C GLY A 61 -3.61 -31.37 -5.54
N GLY A 62 -4.64 -32.14 -5.19
CA GLY A 62 -4.68 -33.05 -4.04
C GLY A 62 -4.34 -32.48 -2.66
N PHE A 63 -5.34 -31.94 -1.97
CA PHE A 63 -5.34 -32.03 -0.50
C PHE A 63 -5.54 -33.51 -0.13
N THR A 64 -4.45 -34.27 0.02
CA THR A 64 -4.47 -35.51 0.81
C THR A 64 -4.41 -35.10 2.27
N GLY A 65 -5.51 -35.29 2.97
CA GLY A 65 -5.66 -34.90 4.36
C GLY A 65 -4.58 -35.48 5.27
N LEU A 66 -4.12 -34.65 6.20
CA LEU A 66 -3.51 -35.12 7.44
C LEU A 66 -4.28 -34.55 8.63
N ARG A 67 -4.61 -35.49 9.51
CA ARG A 67 -5.46 -35.39 10.69
C ARG A 67 -4.80 -34.57 11.79
N GLY A 68 -5.64 -33.92 12.60
CA GLY A 68 -5.51 -33.87 14.06
C GLY A 68 -4.62 -32.78 14.65
N GLY A 69 -5.25 -31.83 15.37
CA GLY A 69 -4.56 -30.98 16.34
C GLY A 69 -5.22 -29.61 16.52
N HIS A 70 -6.21 -29.53 17.42
CA HIS A 70 -6.73 -28.26 17.92
C HIS A 70 -5.62 -27.51 18.67
N ARG A 71 -5.05 -26.50 18.01
CA ARG A 71 -4.36 -25.40 18.69
C ARG A 71 -4.94 -24.12 18.13
N CYS A 72 -5.65 -23.35 18.96
CA CYS A 72 -6.02 -21.98 18.64
C CYS A 72 -4.73 -21.20 18.39
N GLN A 73 -4.40 -20.98 17.12
CA GLN A 73 -3.40 -19.99 16.75
C GLN A 73 -4.06 -18.62 16.88
N PRO A 74 -3.36 -17.59 17.39
CA PRO A 74 -3.89 -16.24 17.33
C PRO A 74 -4.24 -15.94 15.88
N ALA A 75 -5.44 -15.39 15.66
CA ALA A 75 -5.87 -14.95 14.34
C ALA A 75 -4.85 -13.93 13.83
N ARG A 76 -3.88 -14.39 13.03
CA ARG A 76 -3.07 -13.49 12.23
C ARG A 76 -4.05 -12.79 11.29
N PRO A 77 -3.93 -11.47 11.07
CA PRO A 77 -4.76 -10.80 10.08
C PRO A 77 -4.64 -11.58 8.78
N SER A 78 -5.77 -12.00 8.24
CA SER A 78 -5.82 -12.70 6.95
C SER A 78 -5.09 -11.83 5.93
N PRO A 79 -3.97 -12.29 5.34
CA PRO A 79 -3.28 -11.49 4.33
C PRO A 79 -4.29 -11.18 3.22
N LEU A 80 -4.36 -9.93 2.76
CA LEU A 80 -5.25 -9.59 1.65
C LEU A 80 -4.71 -10.26 0.40
N LEU A 81 -5.44 -11.24 -0.15
CA LEU A 81 -4.97 -12.07 -1.25
C LEU A 81 -5.70 -11.75 -2.55
N GLN A 82 -4.95 -11.49 -3.61
CA GLN A 82 -5.45 -11.57 -4.98
C GLN A 82 -4.96 -12.87 -5.62
N ALA A 83 -5.85 -13.84 -5.85
CA ALA A 83 -5.51 -15.06 -6.57
C ALA A 83 -5.51 -14.83 -8.09
N GLY A 84 -4.46 -15.26 -8.79
CA GLY A 84 -4.43 -15.26 -10.26
C GLY A 84 -3.15 -15.87 -10.84
N ASN A 85 -3.27 -16.59 -11.95
CA ASN A 85 -2.11 -17.16 -12.67
C ASN A 85 -1.41 -16.11 -13.57
N SER A 86 -1.82 -14.84 -13.48
CA SER A 86 -1.39 -13.74 -14.33
C SER A 86 -0.16 -13.00 -13.79
N THR A 87 0.41 -12.15 -14.65
CA THR A 87 1.48 -11.20 -14.33
C THR A 87 1.14 -10.32 -13.12
N PHE A 88 2.12 -9.66 -12.52
CA PHE A 88 1.84 -8.76 -11.39
C PHE A 88 0.91 -7.64 -11.84
N ASN A 89 -0.07 -7.27 -11.03
CA ASN A 89 -0.97 -6.15 -11.31
C ASN A 89 -1.00 -5.22 -10.11
N ARG A 90 -0.14 -4.21 -10.16
CA ARG A 90 0.05 -3.24 -9.09
C ARG A 90 -1.24 -2.47 -8.80
N ALA A 91 -1.82 -1.83 -9.82
CA ALA A 91 -3.03 -1.03 -9.70
C ALA A 91 -4.22 -1.81 -9.14
N LYS A 92 -4.43 -3.05 -9.60
CA LYS A 92 -5.51 -3.90 -9.07
C LYS A 92 -5.32 -4.26 -7.60
N LEU A 93 -4.08 -4.54 -7.18
CA LEU A 93 -3.78 -4.78 -5.76
C LEU A 93 -4.01 -3.55 -4.91
N LEU A 94 -3.66 -2.37 -5.42
CA LEU A 94 -3.97 -1.09 -4.76
C LEU A 94 -5.48 -0.90 -4.61
N ASN A 95 -6.27 -1.12 -5.66
CA ASN A 95 -7.74 -1.08 -5.59
C ASN A 95 -8.31 -2.03 -4.53
N VAL A 96 -7.80 -3.27 -4.47
CA VAL A 96 -8.20 -4.25 -3.45
C VAL A 96 -7.85 -3.73 -2.05
N GLY A 97 -6.62 -3.25 -1.85
CA GLY A 97 -6.18 -2.72 -0.57
C GLY A 97 -6.99 -1.52 -0.09
N VAL A 98 -7.30 -0.58 -0.99
CA VAL A 98 -8.15 0.57 -0.68
C VAL A 98 -9.55 0.10 -0.28
N LYS A 99 -10.15 -0.81 -1.06
CA LYS A 99 -11.49 -1.34 -0.76
C LYS A 99 -11.56 -2.01 0.61
N GLU A 100 -10.53 -2.75 1.00
CA GLU A 100 -10.49 -3.42 2.30
C GLU A 100 -10.17 -2.43 3.43
N ALA A 101 -9.24 -1.49 3.23
CA ALA A 101 -8.92 -0.46 4.22
C ALA A 101 -10.14 0.38 4.60
N LEU A 102 -10.98 0.75 3.63
CA LEU A 102 -12.21 1.55 3.85
C LEU A 102 -13.33 0.79 4.58
N LYS A 103 -13.22 -0.54 4.75
CA LYS A 103 -14.15 -1.31 5.60
C LYS A 103 -13.73 -1.29 7.06
N ASP A 104 -12.43 -1.15 7.31
CA ASP A 104 -11.86 -1.28 8.64
C ASP A 104 -11.98 0.02 9.44
N GLU A 105 -11.85 1.17 8.78
CA GLU A 105 -11.81 2.48 9.43
C GLU A 105 -12.12 3.62 8.44
N GLU A 106 -12.61 4.74 8.96
CA GLU A 106 -12.75 5.98 8.21
C GLU A 106 -11.38 6.66 8.08
N TRP A 107 -10.65 6.33 7.02
CA TRP A 107 -9.34 6.93 6.75
C TRP A 107 -9.49 8.33 6.16
N ASP A 108 -8.64 9.28 6.57
CA ASP A 108 -8.59 10.62 5.98
C ASP A 108 -7.71 10.61 4.71
N CYS A 109 -6.76 9.68 4.65
CA CYS A 109 -5.76 9.62 3.60
C CYS A 109 -5.39 8.19 3.21
N LEU A 110 -5.23 7.96 1.90
CA LEU A 110 -4.77 6.71 1.31
C LEU A 110 -3.38 6.91 0.71
N PHE A 111 -2.38 6.20 1.22
CA PHE A 111 -1.03 6.13 0.67
C PHE A 111 -0.87 4.86 -0.16
N LEU A 112 -0.58 5.03 -1.45
CA LEU A 112 -0.41 3.96 -2.42
C LEU A 112 1.09 3.79 -2.64
N HIS A 113 1.67 2.72 -2.10
CA HIS A 113 3.09 2.73 -1.75
C HIS A 113 3.83 1.50 -2.26
N ASP A 114 4.83 1.70 -3.13
CA ASP A 114 5.71 0.63 -3.59
C ASP A 114 6.53 0.03 -2.44
N VAL A 115 6.71 -1.30 -2.46
CA VAL A 115 7.40 -2.01 -1.37
C VAL A 115 8.90 -1.71 -1.27
N ASP A 116 9.50 -1.12 -2.31
CA ASP A 116 10.94 -0.89 -2.44
C ASP A 116 11.35 0.59 -2.40
N LEU A 117 10.46 1.49 -1.97
CA LEU A 117 10.76 2.90 -1.74
C LEU A 117 10.75 3.22 -0.24
N ILE A 118 11.81 3.83 0.27
CA ILE A 118 11.90 4.24 1.69
C ILE A 118 12.03 5.77 1.71
N PRO A 119 11.22 6.49 2.51
CA PRO A 119 11.38 7.93 2.63
C PRO A 119 12.67 8.27 3.39
N GLU A 120 13.49 9.15 2.83
CA GLU A 120 14.77 9.56 3.43
C GLU A 120 14.64 10.72 4.43
N ASN A 121 13.52 11.46 4.39
CA ASN A 121 13.31 12.66 5.20
C ASN A 121 11.91 12.65 5.84
N ASP A 122 11.85 12.81 7.16
CA ASP A 122 10.62 12.80 7.98
C ASP A 122 9.76 14.06 7.84
N HIS A 123 10.27 15.09 7.17
CA HIS A 123 9.50 16.25 6.72
C HIS A 123 8.61 15.92 5.50
N ASN A 124 8.80 14.77 4.85
CA ASN A 124 7.86 14.27 3.86
C ASN A 124 6.64 13.67 4.57
N LEU A 125 5.66 14.51 4.88
CA LEU A 125 4.50 14.14 5.70
C LEU A 125 3.59 13.13 5.00
N TYR A 126 3.21 12.07 5.73
CA TYR A 126 2.30 11.03 5.28
C TYR A 126 0.83 11.41 5.53
N THR A 127 0.47 12.57 5.00
CA THR A 127 -0.88 13.15 5.01
C THR A 127 -1.26 13.57 3.59
N CYS A 128 -2.56 13.60 3.32
CA CYS A 128 -3.09 13.99 2.03
C CYS A 128 -3.22 15.51 1.94
N ASP A 129 -3.12 16.03 0.72
CA ASP A 129 -3.59 17.37 0.39
C ASP A 129 -5.09 17.27 0.04
N PRO A 130 -5.97 18.06 0.67
CA PRO A 130 -7.41 17.92 0.46
C PRO A 130 -7.87 18.45 -0.91
N TRP A 131 -7.04 19.23 -1.61
CA TRP A 131 -7.38 19.81 -2.91
C TRP A 131 -6.87 18.98 -4.08
N ASN A 132 -5.67 18.41 -3.98
CA ASN A 132 -5.00 17.72 -5.08
C ASN A 132 -4.40 16.37 -4.67
N PRO A 133 -4.38 15.36 -5.56
CA PRO A 133 -3.54 14.18 -5.40
C PRO A 133 -2.07 14.58 -5.20
N LYS A 134 -1.41 13.96 -4.22
CA LYS A 134 -0.01 14.25 -3.88
C LYS A 134 0.91 13.18 -4.44
N HIS A 135 1.90 13.59 -5.24
CA HIS A 135 3.04 12.72 -5.57
C HIS A 135 4.10 12.84 -4.46
N VAL A 136 4.43 11.72 -3.82
CA VAL A 136 5.25 11.71 -2.59
C VAL A 136 6.71 11.37 -2.90
N SER A 137 6.94 10.49 -3.88
CA SER A 137 8.28 10.05 -4.29
C SER A 137 8.84 10.89 -5.46
N ILE A 138 8.92 12.22 -5.30
CA ILE A 138 9.37 13.15 -6.36
C ILE A 138 10.88 13.09 -6.66
N ALA A 139 11.69 12.64 -5.69
CA ALA A 139 13.15 12.65 -5.79
C ALA A 139 13.71 11.29 -5.35
N MET A 140 13.65 10.31 -6.24
CA MET A 140 14.17 8.95 -5.98
C MET A 140 15.66 8.85 -6.35
N ASN A 141 16.45 8.18 -5.52
CA ASN A 141 17.88 7.94 -5.77
C ASN A 141 18.16 7.28 -7.14
N LYS A 142 17.32 6.33 -7.57
CA LYS A 142 17.44 5.62 -8.86
C LYS A 142 17.33 6.53 -10.09
N PHE A 143 16.77 7.73 -9.90
CA PHE A 143 16.63 8.76 -10.92
C PHE A 143 17.52 9.99 -10.62
N GLY A 144 18.54 9.83 -9.77
CA GLY A 144 19.44 10.94 -9.42
C GLY A 144 18.73 12.08 -8.68
N TYR A 145 17.74 11.75 -7.83
CA TYR A 145 16.92 12.72 -7.10
C TYR A 145 16.18 13.73 -7.98
N SER A 146 15.89 13.34 -9.22
CA SER A 146 15.12 14.13 -10.18
C SER A 146 13.93 13.34 -10.69
N LEU A 147 12.83 14.03 -11.02
CA LEU A 147 11.68 13.40 -11.68
C LEU A 147 12.09 12.90 -13.07
N PRO A 148 11.70 11.68 -13.48
CA PRO A 148 11.94 11.18 -14.83
C PRO A 148 11.29 12.06 -15.90
N TYR A 149 10.09 12.56 -15.62
CA TYR A 149 9.33 13.51 -16.45
C TYR A 149 8.26 14.21 -15.60
N PRO A 150 7.74 15.40 -16.00
CA PRO A 150 6.88 16.24 -15.17
C PRO A 150 5.59 15.58 -14.67
N GLN A 151 4.99 14.70 -15.47
CA GLN A 151 3.73 14.01 -15.17
C GLN A 151 3.91 12.64 -14.49
N TYR A 152 5.13 12.28 -14.08
CA TYR A 152 5.40 11.00 -13.44
C TYR A 152 4.71 10.91 -12.08
N PHE A 153 3.79 9.95 -11.91
CA PHE A 153 3.00 9.75 -10.69
C PHE A 153 3.24 8.39 -10.00
N GLY A 154 4.26 7.66 -10.43
CA GLY A 154 4.60 6.34 -9.90
C GLY A 154 5.38 6.35 -8.59
N GLY A 155 5.57 5.17 -7.99
CA GLY A 155 6.27 5.00 -6.72
C GLY A 155 5.34 5.11 -5.51
N VAL A 156 5.29 6.29 -4.89
CA VAL A 156 4.42 6.59 -3.75
C VAL A 156 3.56 7.81 -4.06
N SER A 157 2.25 7.66 -3.92
CA SER A 157 1.26 8.73 -4.05
C SER A 157 0.27 8.72 -2.90
N ALA A 158 -0.40 9.85 -2.67
CA ALA A 158 -1.40 10.01 -1.64
C ALA A 158 -2.66 10.70 -2.18
N LEU A 159 -3.81 10.13 -1.87
CA LEU A 159 -5.12 10.63 -2.25
C LEU A 159 -6.09 10.53 -1.07
N THR A 160 -6.98 11.51 -0.91
CA THR A 160 -8.13 11.33 -0.03
C THR A 160 -9.05 10.23 -0.59
N PRO A 161 -9.87 9.55 0.24
CA PRO A 161 -10.86 8.60 -0.26
C PRO A 161 -11.76 9.22 -1.33
N ASP A 162 -12.19 10.48 -1.15
CA ASP A 162 -13.02 11.19 -2.12
C ASP A 162 -12.31 11.41 -3.45
N GLN A 163 -11.04 11.85 -3.44
CA GLN A 163 -10.23 11.98 -4.65
C GLN A 163 -10.08 10.64 -5.37
N TYR A 164 -9.82 9.56 -4.61
CA TYR A 164 -9.68 8.22 -5.16
C TYR A 164 -10.97 7.70 -5.81
N MET A 165 -12.11 7.93 -5.18
CA MET A 165 -13.42 7.54 -5.72
C MET A 165 -13.82 8.40 -6.93
N LYS A 166 -13.46 9.68 -6.93
CA LYS A 166 -13.73 10.60 -8.05
C LYS A 166 -13.07 10.16 -9.36
N ILE A 167 -11.90 9.54 -9.29
CA ILE A 167 -11.20 8.97 -10.46
C ILE A 167 -11.56 7.50 -10.75
N ASN A 168 -12.55 6.94 -10.03
CA ASN A 168 -12.96 5.53 -10.10
C ASN A 168 -11.79 4.57 -9.81
N GLY A 169 -10.92 4.93 -8.87
CA GLY A 169 -9.72 4.18 -8.52
C GLY A 169 -8.71 4.04 -9.67
N PHE A 170 -7.82 3.06 -9.55
CA PHE A 170 -6.75 2.80 -10.53
C PHE A 170 -7.23 1.83 -11.62
N PRO A 171 -6.67 1.84 -12.84
CA PRO A 171 -7.07 0.90 -13.90
C PRO A 171 -6.74 -0.56 -13.52
N ASN A 172 -7.60 -1.51 -13.88
CA ASN A 172 -7.42 -2.93 -13.53
C ASN A 172 -6.78 -3.76 -14.67
N GLU A 173 -6.60 -3.15 -15.83
CA GLU A 173 -6.26 -3.80 -17.10
C GLU A 173 -4.74 -3.89 -17.34
N TYR A 174 -3.93 -3.20 -16.51
CA TYR A 174 -2.46 -3.18 -16.64
C TYR A 174 -1.84 -4.40 -15.95
N TRP A 175 -1.38 -5.34 -16.79
CA TRP A 175 -0.68 -6.56 -16.35
C TRP A 175 0.79 -6.50 -16.76
N GLY A 176 1.70 -6.30 -15.82
CA GLY A 176 3.12 -6.11 -16.12
C GLY A 176 3.67 -4.79 -15.59
N TRP A 177 4.79 -4.36 -16.16
CA TRP A 177 5.49 -3.16 -15.75
C TRP A 177 5.04 -1.95 -16.57
N GLY A 178 4.54 -0.93 -15.88
CA GLY A 178 4.38 0.43 -16.39
C GLY A 178 3.08 0.74 -17.12
N GLY A 179 2.85 2.04 -17.28
CA GLY A 179 1.71 2.63 -17.98
C GLY A 179 0.47 2.86 -17.11
N GLU A 180 0.35 2.21 -15.95
CA GLU A 180 -0.79 2.43 -15.06
C GLU A 180 -0.69 3.78 -14.36
N ASP A 181 0.51 4.16 -13.92
CA ASP A 181 0.76 5.44 -13.23
C ASP A 181 0.55 6.64 -14.16
N ASP A 182 0.85 6.49 -15.46
CA ASP A 182 0.60 7.52 -16.47
C ASP A 182 -0.89 7.68 -16.76
N ASP A 183 -1.65 6.57 -16.81
CA ASP A 183 -3.12 6.62 -16.94
C ASP A 183 -3.74 7.37 -15.76
N ILE A 184 -3.28 7.09 -14.54
CA ILE A 184 -3.73 7.79 -13.32
C ILE A 184 -3.40 9.28 -13.37
N ALA A 185 -2.21 9.65 -13.85
CA ALA A 185 -1.81 11.05 -13.97
C ALA A 185 -2.72 11.88 -14.93
N THR A 186 -3.47 11.21 -15.81
CA THR A 186 -4.40 11.85 -16.75
C THR A 186 -5.86 11.93 -16.26
N ARG A 187 -6.19 11.32 -15.11
CA ARG A 187 -7.55 11.24 -14.56
C ARG A 187 -7.89 12.36 -13.60
#